data_AF-A0A813TNE5-F1
#
_entry.id   AF-A0A813TNE5-F1
#
_cell.length_a   1.000
_cell.length_b   1.000
_cell.length_c   1.000
_cell.angle_alpha   90.00
_cell.angle_beta   90.00
_cell.angle_gamma   90.00
#
_symmetry.space_group_name_H-M   'P 1'
#
loop_
_entity.id
_entity.type
_entity.pdbx_description
1 polymer ?
#
loop_
_entity_poly.entity_id
_entity_poly.type
_entity_poly.pdbx_seq_one_letter_code
_entity_poly.pdbx_strand_id
1 'polypeptide(L)'
;MNPTSKEETNETIPLKPLISPKPYLPVSEVGRTVGTTYFLSSTLIASIIPIIQLIIGLYYKGDCRIDQRIPTYMIVAGICGLALAGLSLFLSITFKCFLSDSAVVTVLASCGICLNLIATFLISIFVFIWFILGCVWVFSVRSQVQFKDSIKPGYCQPVLYKSTFALLIITIIWACIQCCLSCYRTCNPRRNP
;
A
#
# COMPACT_ATOMS: atom_id res chain seq x y z
N MET A 1 52.35 -71.68 -13.92
CA MET A 1 52.26 -70.46 -13.12
C MET A 1 51.26 -69.55 -13.82
N ASN A 2 50.26 -69.11 -13.06
CA ASN A 2 49.15 -68.21 -13.39
C ASN A 2 47.94 -68.76 -14.19
N PRO A 3 46.70 -68.59 -13.68
CA PRO A 3 45.48 -69.19 -14.22
C PRO A 3 44.50 -68.16 -14.83
N THR A 4 43.28 -68.66 -15.11
CA THR A 4 41.97 -67.98 -15.12
C THR A 4 41.50 -67.16 -16.33
N SER A 5 40.71 -67.85 -17.16
CA SER A 5 39.30 -67.58 -17.56
C SER A 5 38.62 -66.24 -17.24
N LYS A 6 37.63 -65.92 -18.12
CA LYS A 6 36.39 -65.11 -17.95
C LYS A 6 36.43 -63.74 -18.64
N GLU A 7 35.37 -63.19 -19.21
CA GLU A 7 33.99 -63.57 -19.52
C GLU A 7 33.42 -62.37 -20.29
N GLU A 8 32.60 -62.63 -21.29
CA GLU A 8 31.99 -61.64 -22.19
C GLU A 8 30.87 -60.90 -21.45
N THR A 9 30.90 -59.56 -21.38
CA THR A 9 29.67 -58.78 -21.15
C THR A 9 29.76 -57.38 -21.74
N ASN A 10 28.94 -57.20 -22.76
CA ASN A 10 28.60 -55.96 -23.43
C ASN A 10 27.65 -55.14 -22.53
N GLU A 11 28.08 -53.99 -22.02
CA GLU A 11 27.16 -52.99 -21.43
C GLU A 11 27.41 -51.60 -21.99
N THR A 12 26.46 -51.19 -22.82
CA THR A 12 26.15 -49.84 -23.29
C THR A 12 26.23 -48.82 -22.15
N ILE A 13 27.08 -47.80 -22.29
CA ILE A 13 27.11 -46.63 -21.41
C ILE A 13 26.20 -45.55 -22.03
N PRO A 14 24.99 -45.29 -21.51
CA PRO A 14 24.27 -44.07 -21.86
C PRO A 14 24.80 -42.90 -21.01
N LEU A 15 25.35 -41.90 -21.70
CA LEU A 15 25.62 -40.57 -21.17
C LEU A 15 24.36 -40.03 -20.46
N LYS A 16 24.46 -39.81 -19.14
CA LYS A 16 23.46 -39.03 -18.39
C LYS A 16 23.92 -37.57 -18.35
N PRO A 17 23.23 -36.62 -19.01
CA PRO A 17 23.58 -35.23 -18.89
C PRO A 17 23.20 -34.74 -17.49
N LEU A 18 24.19 -34.30 -16.71
CA LEU A 18 24.03 -33.55 -15.46
C LEU A 18 23.54 -32.14 -15.80
N ILE A 19 22.27 -32.02 -16.18
CA ILE A 19 21.54 -30.75 -16.14
C ILE A 19 20.82 -30.73 -14.80
N SER A 20 21.45 -30.08 -13.83
CA SER A 20 20.80 -29.73 -12.57
C SER A 20 19.58 -28.86 -12.90
N PRO A 21 18.34 -29.23 -12.52
CA PRO A 21 17.21 -28.36 -12.72
C PRO A 21 17.43 -27.11 -11.85
N LYS A 22 17.46 -25.93 -12.48
CA LYS A 22 17.30 -24.68 -11.73
C LYS A 22 16.08 -24.84 -10.82
N PRO A 23 16.13 -24.42 -9.55
CA PRO A 23 14.93 -24.35 -8.74
C PRO A 23 13.98 -23.37 -9.44
N TYR A 24 13.02 -23.90 -10.18
CA TYR A 24 11.92 -23.14 -10.74
C TYR A 24 11.09 -22.69 -9.54
N LEU A 25 11.37 -21.48 -9.05
CA LEU A 25 10.47 -20.77 -8.16
C LEU A 25 9.08 -20.77 -8.82
N PRO A 26 8.03 -21.23 -8.12
CA PRO A 26 6.71 -21.34 -8.72
C PRO A 26 6.27 -19.94 -9.20
N VAL A 27 5.74 -19.85 -10.41
CA VAL A 27 5.33 -18.59 -11.06
C VAL A 27 4.37 -17.76 -10.18
N SER A 28 3.64 -18.42 -9.26
CA SER A 28 2.81 -17.81 -8.22
C SER A 28 3.58 -16.99 -7.18
N GLU A 29 4.81 -17.37 -6.83
CA GLU A 29 5.65 -16.64 -5.87
C GLU A 29 6.29 -15.39 -6.50
N VAL A 30 6.67 -15.46 -7.77
CA VAL A 30 7.21 -14.30 -8.51
C VAL A 30 6.14 -13.21 -8.65
N GLY A 31 4.89 -13.58 -8.99
CA GLY A 31 3.77 -12.64 -9.08
C GLY A 31 3.41 -11.99 -7.73
N ARG A 32 3.39 -12.79 -6.65
CA ARG A 32 3.13 -12.31 -5.28
C ARG A 32 4.23 -11.37 -4.78
N THR A 33 5.49 -11.66 -5.12
CA THR A 33 6.64 -10.83 -4.70
C THR A 33 6.66 -9.49 -5.42
N VAL A 34 6.42 -9.46 -6.74
CA VAL A 34 6.36 -8.21 -7.53
C VAL A 34 5.17 -7.33 -7.12
N GLY A 35 4.02 -7.93 -6.80
CA GLY A 35 2.88 -7.20 -6.26
C GLY A 35 3.18 -6.56 -4.89
N THR A 36 3.82 -7.33 -4.00
CA THR A 36 4.15 -6.88 -2.64
C THR A 36 5.20 -5.76 -2.65
N THR A 37 6.24 -5.84 -3.48
CA THR A 37 7.26 -4.79 -3.56
C THR A 37 6.72 -3.48 -4.15
N TYR A 38 5.87 -3.57 -5.17
CA TYR A 38 5.18 -2.41 -5.74
C TYR A 38 4.23 -1.76 -4.72
N PHE A 39 3.47 -2.56 -3.98
CA PHE A 39 2.57 -2.06 -2.95
C PHE A 39 3.33 -1.30 -1.85
N LEU A 40 4.45 -1.86 -1.39
CA LEU A 40 5.31 -1.24 -0.38
C LEU A 40 5.94 0.07 -0.85
N SER A 41 6.52 0.09 -2.05
CA SER A 41 7.13 1.31 -2.60
C SER A 41 6.09 2.41 -2.81
N SER A 42 4.91 2.05 -3.31
CA SER A 42 3.80 2.98 -3.50
C SER A 42 3.29 3.55 -2.18
N THR A 43 3.26 2.74 -1.11
CA THR A 43 2.80 3.16 0.23
C THR A 43 3.77 4.15 0.87
N LEU A 44 5.09 3.93 0.73
CA LEU A 44 6.12 4.86 1.24
C LEU A 44 6.08 6.22 0.55
N ILE A 45 5.86 6.24 -0.76
CA ILE A 45 5.71 7.50 -1.50
C ILE A 45 4.40 8.19 -1.08
N ALA A 46 3.32 7.41 -0.96
CA ALA A 46 2.02 7.91 -0.57
C ALA A 46 2.00 8.47 0.86
N SER A 47 2.90 8.05 1.77
CA SER A 47 2.94 8.58 3.14
C SER A 47 3.41 10.04 3.23
N ILE A 48 4.00 10.60 2.17
CA ILE A 48 4.35 12.03 2.12
C ILE A 48 3.08 12.90 2.15
N ILE A 49 2.01 12.46 1.47
CA ILE A 49 0.72 13.15 1.38
C ILE A 49 0.10 13.40 2.77
N PRO A 50 -0.12 12.38 3.63
CA PRO A 50 -0.72 12.59 4.94
C PRO A 50 0.15 13.42 5.89
N ILE A 51 1.48 13.41 5.73
CA ILE A 51 2.36 14.31 6.50
C ILE A 51 2.08 15.78 6.14
N ILE A 52 2.00 16.09 4.85
CA ILE A 52 1.68 17.44 4.37
C ILE A 52 0.28 17.85 4.85
N GLN A 53 -0.70 16.95 4.78
CA GLN A 53 -2.06 17.21 5.27
C GLN A 53 -2.07 17.55 6.76
N LEU A 54 -1.33 16.79 7.57
CA LEU A 54 -1.24 17.02 9.00
C LEU A 54 -0.60 18.38 9.32
N ILE A 55 0.53 18.71 8.67
CA ILE A 55 1.25 19.98 8.92
C ILE A 55 0.37 21.19 8.55
N ILE A 56 -0.21 21.18 7.35
CA ILE A 56 -1.05 22.30 6.87
C ILE A 56 -2.31 22.41 7.73
N GLY A 57 -2.95 21.29 8.05
CA GLY A 57 -4.17 21.25 8.86
C GLY A 57 -3.95 21.78 10.27
N LEU A 58 -2.83 21.43 10.92
CA LEU A 58 -2.48 21.94 12.25
C LEU A 58 -2.10 23.42 12.22
N TYR A 59 -1.31 23.85 11.23
CA TYR A 59 -0.83 25.22 11.15
C TYR A 59 -1.96 26.22 10.88
N TYR A 60 -2.86 25.90 9.95
CA TYR A 60 -3.94 26.80 9.52
C TYR A 60 -5.31 26.46 10.13
N LYS A 61 -5.35 25.72 11.25
CA LYS A 61 -6.60 25.26 11.87
C LYS A 61 -7.60 26.39 12.16
N GLY A 62 -7.09 27.57 12.53
CA GLY A 62 -7.90 28.75 12.86
C GLY A 62 -8.19 29.69 11.68
N ASP A 63 -7.52 29.51 10.53
CA ASP A 63 -7.50 30.51 9.46
C ASP A 63 -8.54 30.27 8.36
N CYS A 64 -9.60 29.54 8.69
CA CYS A 64 -10.72 29.25 7.80
C CYS A 64 -12.05 29.47 8.53
N ARG A 65 -12.72 30.59 8.22
CA ARG A 65 -14.00 30.98 8.84
C ARG A 65 -15.20 30.42 8.11
N ILE A 66 -15.06 30.16 6.82
CA ILE A 66 -16.14 29.61 5.98
C ILE A 66 -16.57 28.23 6.44
N ASP A 67 -15.61 27.35 6.76
CA ASP A 67 -15.89 26.03 7.33
C ASP A 67 -14.66 25.50 8.10
N GLN A 68 -14.82 25.34 9.41
CA GLN A 68 -13.79 24.78 10.30
C GLN A 68 -13.60 23.27 10.13
N ARG A 69 -14.47 22.60 9.37
CA ARG A 69 -14.36 21.16 9.08
C ARG A 69 -13.26 20.87 8.05
N ILE A 70 -12.90 21.84 7.22
CA ILE A 70 -11.83 21.70 6.21
C ILE A 70 -10.46 21.39 6.86
N PRO A 71 -9.94 22.22 7.80
CA PRO A 71 -8.69 21.90 8.47
C PRO A 71 -8.80 20.63 9.33
N THR A 72 -9.95 20.39 9.96
CA THR A 72 -10.20 19.17 10.74
C THR A 72 -10.12 17.92 9.85
N TYR A 73 -10.66 18.00 8.62
CA TYR A 73 -10.54 16.94 7.62
C TYR A 73 -9.07 16.62 7.34
N MET A 74 -8.24 17.63 7.08
CA MET A 74 -6.82 17.43 6.81
C MET A 74 -6.08 16.74 7.96
N ILE A 75 -6.36 17.14 9.21
CA ILE A 75 -5.72 16.56 10.39
C ILE A 75 -6.08 15.09 10.53
N VAL A 76 -7.37 14.76 10.50
CA VAL A 76 -7.85 13.38 10.68
C VAL A 76 -7.41 12.49 9.51
N ALA A 77 -7.48 12.99 8.27
CA ALA A 77 -6.99 12.27 7.10
C ALA A 77 -5.47 12.01 7.20
N GLY A 78 -4.70 12.98 7.69
CA GLY A 78 -3.26 12.84 7.91
C GLY A 78 -2.92 11.77 8.95
N ILE A 79 -3.57 11.80 10.12
CA ILE A 79 -3.33 10.82 11.19
C ILE A 79 -3.74 9.42 10.76
N CYS A 80 -4.94 9.26 10.21
CA CYS A 80 -5.42 7.95 9.79
C CYS A 80 -4.63 7.40 8.60
N GLY A 81 -4.20 8.25 7.66
CA GLY A 81 -3.33 7.86 6.54
C GLY A 81 -1.96 7.38 7.01
N LEU A 82 -1.34 8.08 7.96
CA LEU A 82 -0.08 7.65 8.57
C LEU A 82 -0.23 6.35 9.37
N ALA A 83 -1.31 6.22 10.14
CA ALA A 83 -1.61 4.99 10.87
C ALA A 83 -1.73 3.81 9.90
N LEU A 84 -2.51 3.96 8.82
CA LEU A 84 -2.70 2.92 7.82
C LEU A 84 -1.39 2.50 7.15
N ALA A 85 -0.52 3.47 6.80
CA ALA A 85 0.80 3.20 6.25
C ALA A 85 1.67 2.43 7.26
N GLY A 86 1.69 2.84 8.53
CA GLY A 86 2.44 2.18 9.60
C GLY A 86 1.96 0.74 9.87
N LEU A 87 0.64 0.54 9.97
CA LEU A 87 0.01 -0.78 10.13
C LEU A 87 0.37 -1.71 8.96
N SER A 88 0.33 -1.20 7.73
CA SER A 88 0.67 -1.94 6.50
C SER A 88 2.15 -2.34 6.44
N LEU A 89 3.05 -1.43 6.86
CA LEU A 89 4.48 -1.70 6.96
C LEU A 89 4.77 -2.74 8.04
N PHE A 90 4.16 -2.60 9.22
CA PHE A 90 4.30 -3.55 10.32
C PHE A 90 3.88 -4.96 9.88
N LEU A 91 2.69 -5.09 9.29
CA LEU A 91 2.19 -6.37 8.77
C LEU A 91 3.16 -6.99 7.76
N SER A 92 3.72 -6.18 6.87
CA SER A 92 4.65 -6.65 5.83
C SER A 92 6.00 -7.11 6.41
N ILE A 93 6.49 -6.46 7.47
CA ILE A 93 7.72 -6.85 8.17
C ILE A 93 7.49 -8.14 8.96
N THR A 94 6.38 -8.22 9.71
CA THR A 94 6.01 -9.41 10.49
C THR A 94 5.82 -10.62 9.58
N PHE A 95 5.16 -10.47 8.43
CA PHE A 95 4.95 -11.55 7.48
C PHE A 95 6.27 -12.07 6.88
N LYS A 96 7.20 -11.16 6.54
CA LYS A 96 8.54 -11.53 6.05
C LYS A 96 9.39 -12.23 7.10
N CYS A 97 9.35 -11.79 8.36
CA CYS A 97 10.07 -12.47 9.44
C CYS A 97 9.47 -13.85 9.75
N PHE A 98 8.15 -14.00 9.67
CA PHE A 98 7.45 -15.26 9.93
C PHE A 98 7.84 -16.38 8.94
N LEU A 99 8.10 -16.04 7.68
CA LEU A 99 8.58 -16.99 6.67
C LEU A 99 10.00 -17.54 6.96
N SER A 100 10.74 -16.94 7.91
CA SER A 100 12.15 -17.25 8.15
C SER A 100 12.43 -18.14 9.37
N ASP A 101 11.56 -18.26 10.39
CA ASP A 101 11.88 -19.10 11.57
C ASP A 101 10.70 -19.49 12.52
N SER A 102 10.80 -20.73 13.02
CA SER A 102 10.22 -21.50 14.17
C SER A 102 8.81 -21.29 14.81
N ALA A 103 8.22 -22.44 15.19
CA ALA A 103 6.82 -22.73 15.51
C ALA A 103 6.19 -22.19 16.83
N VAL A 104 6.95 -21.53 17.71
CA VAL A 104 6.43 -21.01 19.01
C VAL A 104 5.91 -19.57 18.88
N VAL A 105 6.43 -18.82 17.92
CA VAL A 105 5.99 -17.46 17.56
C VAL A 105 4.61 -17.46 16.89
N THR A 106 4.15 -18.62 16.40
CA THR A 106 3.00 -18.77 15.51
C THR A 106 1.65 -18.42 16.13
N VAL A 107 1.43 -18.64 17.43
CA VAL A 107 0.09 -18.41 18.06
C VAL A 107 -0.09 -16.94 18.48
N LEU A 108 0.91 -16.32 19.10
CA LEU A 108 0.86 -14.90 19.45
C LEU A 108 0.93 -14.00 18.20
N ALA A 109 1.73 -14.38 17.20
CA ALA A 109 1.81 -13.65 15.93
C ALA A 109 0.52 -13.79 15.11
N SER A 110 -0.18 -14.95 15.14
CA SER A 110 -1.44 -15.10 14.40
C SER A 110 -2.52 -14.15 14.92
N CYS A 111 -2.67 -14.04 16.24
CA CYS A 111 -3.60 -13.09 16.85
C CYS A 111 -3.23 -11.63 16.52
N GLY A 112 -1.94 -11.28 16.61
CA GLY A 112 -1.44 -9.96 16.24
C GLY A 112 -1.67 -9.60 14.77
N ILE A 113 -1.50 -10.55 13.86
CA ILE A 113 -1.76 -10.39 12.42
C ILE A 113 -3.26 -10.22 12.16
N CYS A 114 -4.12 -11.05 12.77
CA CYS A 114 -5.56 -10.91 12.65
C CYS A 114 -6.06 -9.56 13.17
N LEU A 115 -5.60 -9.12 14.34
CA LEU A 115 -5.96 -7.81 14.90
C LEU A 115 -5.46 -6.65 14.02
N ASN A 116 -4.25 -6.74 13.48
CA ASN A 116 -3.73 -5.74 12.56
C ASN A 116 -4.54 -5.68 11.26
N LEU A 117 -4.93 -6.82 10.69
CA LEU A 117 -5.80 -6.90 9.51
C LEU A 117 -7.18 -6.28 9.79
N ILE A 118 -7.78 -6.60 10.93
CA ILE A 118 -9.07 -6.02 11.35
C ILE A 118 -8.92 -4.50 11.54
N ALA A 119 -7.89 -4.05 12.23
CA ALA A 119 -7.62 -2.62 12.44
C ALA A 119 -7.40 -1.87 11.11
N THR A 120 -6.62 -2.46 10.20
CA THR A 120 -6.38 -1.93 8.86
C THR A 120 -7.68 -1.81 8.07
N PHE A 121 -8.56 -2.82 8.14
CA PHE A 121 -9.87 -2.80 7.48
C PHE A 121 -10.80 -1.72 8.05
N LEU A 122 -10.89 -1.62 9.38
CA LEU A 122 -11.72 -0.61 10.05
C LEU A 122 -11.25 0.81 9.75
N ILE A 123 -9.94 1.06 9.84
CA ILE A 123 -9.34 2.36 9.51
C ILE A 123 -9.55 2.67 8.03
N SER A 124 -9.44 1.68 7.15
CA SER A 124 -9.68 1.87 5.71
C SER A 124 -11.12 2.32 5.42
N ILE A 125 -12.13 1.66 6.03
CA ILE A 125 -13.53 2.08 5.91
C ILE A 125 -13.73 3.49 6.44
N PHE A 126 -13.17 3.79 7.62
CA PHE A 126 -13.26 5.11 8.21
C PHE A 126 -12.64 6.18 7.30
N VAL A 127 -11.44 5.96 6.78
CA VAL A 127 -10.76 6.86 5.85
C VAL A 127 -11.57 7.03 4.56
N PHE A 128 -12.18 5.97 4.05
CA PHE A 128 -13.02 6.05 2.86
C PHE A 128 -14.24 6.96 3.09
N ILE A 129 -14.98 6.77 4.18
CA ILE A 129 -16.12 7.62 4.54
C ILE A 129 -15.66 9.07 4.77
N TRP A 130 -14.55 9.24 5.50
CA TRP A 130 -13.98 10.56 5.80
C TRP A 130 -13.52 11.29 4.55
N PHE A 131 -12.98 10.56 3.56
CA PHE A 131 -12.61 11.10 2.26
C PHE A 131 -13.81 11.64 1.50
N ILE A 132 -14.93 10.92 1.47
CA ILE A 132 -16.18 11.39 0.85
C ILE A 132 -16.68 12.67 1.55
N LEU A 133 -16.66 12.70 2.89
CA LEU A 133 -17.01 13.90 3.65
C LEU A 133 -16.09 15.09 3.32
N GLY A 134 -14.78 14.85 3.21
CA GLY A 134 -13.81 15.85 2.79
C GLY A 134 -14.09 16.42 1.40
N CYS A 135 -14.43 15.56 0.43
CA CYS A 135 -14.89 16.00 -0.87
C CYS A 135 -16.12 16.91 -0.75
N VAL A 136 -17.16 16.45 -0.03
CA VAL A 136 -18.40 17.23 0.14
C VAL A 136 -18.12 18.59 0.76
N TRP A 137 -17.35 18.68 1.84
CA TRP A 137 -17.04 19.93 2.53
C TRP A 137 -16.25 20.91 1.66
N VAL A 138 -15.24 20.42 0.93
CA VAL A 138 -14.42 21.29 0.08
C VAL A 138 -15.18 21.75 -1.15
N PHE A 139 -15.94 20.86 -1.80
CA PHE A 139 -16.70 21.23 -3.00
C PHE A 139 -17.94 22.07 -2.68
N SER A 140 -18.58 21.90 -1.53
CA SER A 140 -19.77 22.67 -1.16
C SER A 140 -19.49 24.15 -0.99
N VAL A 141 -18.31 24.52 -0.49
CA VAL A 141 -17.95 25.92 -0.23
C VAL A 141 -17.22 26.61 -1.38
N ARG A 142 -16.92 25.87 -2.47
CA ARG A 142 -16.09 26.35 -3.59
C ARG A 142 -16.62 27.63 -4.24
N SER A 143 -17.95 27.81 -4.31
CA SER A 143 -18.57 28.98 -4.92
C SER A 143 -18.54 30.23 -4.02
N GLN A 144 -18.32 30.06 -2.71
CA GLN A 144 -18.43 31.12 -1.71
C GLN A 144 -17.09 31.51 -1.07
N VAL A 145 -16.03 30.74 -1.31
CA VAL A 145 -14.70 30.97 -0.72
C VAL A 145 -14.07 32.27 -1.20
N GLN A 146 -13.53 33.04 -0.25
CA GLN A 146 -12.81 34.30 -0.47
C GLN A 146 -11.41 34.20 0.14
N PHE A 147 -10.42 34.79 -0.55
CA PHE A 147 -9.01 34.71 -0.15
C PHE A 147 -8.40 36.06 0.25
N LYS A 148 -9.18 37.16 0.16
CA LYS A 148 -8.65 38.53 0.33
C LYS A 148 -8.81 39.07 1.75
N ASP A 149 -9.99 38.93 2.34
CA ASP A 149 -10.35 39.63 3.58
C ASP A 149 -10.58 38.65 4.73
N SER A 150 -9.64 38.54 5.68
CA SER A 150 -9.72 37.61 6.84
C SER A 150 -10.90 37.85 7.79
N ILE A 151 -11.52 39.04 7.70
CA ILE A 151 -12.65 39.45 8.53
C ILE A 151 -13.98 38.89 7.99
N LYS A 152 -14.06 38.59 6.68
CA LYS A 152 -15.31 38.13 6.06
C LYS A 152 -15.62 36.68 6.44
N PRO A 153 -16.90 36.31 6.61
CA PRO A 153 -17.29 34.95 6.96
C PRO A 153 -16.93 33.93 5.87
N GLY A 154 -16.85 34.36 4.60
CA GLY A 154 -16.41 33.52 3.48
C GLY A 154 -14.89 33.34 3.37
N TYR A 155 -14.10 33.87 4.31
CA TYR A 155 -12.66 33.78 4.22
C TYR A 155 -12.12 32.39 4.55
N CYS A 156 -11.20 31.93 3.73
CA CYS A 156 -10.33 30.81 4.06
C CYS A 156 -8.92 31.07 3.55
N GLN A 157 -7.91 30.72 4.33
CA GLN A 157 -6.54 30.92 3.93
C GLN A 157 -6.22 30.18 2.61
N PRO A 158 -5.74 30.87 1.54
CA PRO A 158 -5.37 30.26 0.26
C PRO A 158 -4.52 29.00 0.36
N VAL A 159 -3.50 28.98 1.24
CA VAL A 159 -2.61 27.80 1.36
C VAL A 159 -3.40 26.58 1.85
N LEU A 160 -4.27 26.74 2.85
CA LEU A 160 -5.08 25.66 3.38
C LEU A 160 -6.08 25.16 2.34
N TYR A 161 -6.89 26.04 1.76
CA TYR A 161 -7.94 25.65 0.83
C TYR A 161 -7.38 25.05 -0.47
N LYS A 162 -6.41 25.73 -1.10
CA LYS A 162 -5.81 25.24 -2.37
C LYS A 162 -5.08 23.92 -2.17
N SER A 163 -4.34 23.77 -1.06
CA SER A 163 -3.67 22.50 -0.75
C SER A 163 -4.68 21.39 -0.48
N THR A 164 -5.74 21.66 0.29
CA THR A 164 -6.79 20.65 0.53
C THR A 164 -7.43 20.20 -0.78
N PHE A 165 -7.80 21.16 -1.64
CA PHE A 165 -8.38 20.87 -2.95
C PHE A 165 -7.41 20.06 -3.83
N ALA A 166 -6.15 20.48 -3.93
CA ALA A 166 -5.15 19.79 -4.72
C ALA A 166 -4.89 18.37 -4.22
N LEU A 167 -4.74 18.18 -2.90
CA LEU A 167 -4.48 16.88 -2.29
C LEU A 167 -5.67 15.93 -2.47
N LEU A 168 -6.92 16.42 -2.42
CA LEU A 168 -8.10 15.62 -2.76
C LEU A 168 -8.02 15.08 -4.20
N ILE A 169 -7.76 15.95 -5.18
CA ILE A 169 -7.65 15.55 -6.59
C ILE A 169 -6.49 14.56 -6.78
N ILE A 170 -5.34 14.80 -6.16
CA ILE A 170 -4.19 13.88 -6.21
C ILE A 170 -4.57 12.51 -5.64
N THR A 171 -5.27 12.46 -4.50
CA THR A 171 -5.73 11.20 -3.91
C THR A 171 -6.71 10.46 -4.81
N ILE A 172 -7.64 11.17 -5.49
CA ILE A 172 -8.54 10.56 -6.49
C ILE A 172 -7.74 9.95 -7.64
N ILE A 173 -6.82 10.72 -8.23
CA ILE A 173 -6.00 10.26 -9.36
C ILE A 173 -5.18 9.03 -8.95
N TRP A 174 -4.55 9.07 -7.78
CA TRP A 174 -3.80 7.95 -7.24
C TRP A 174 -4.68 6.71 -7.05
N ALA A 175 -5.86 6.86 -6.44
CA ALA A 175 -6.81 5.76 -6.26
C ALA A 175 -7.27 5.16 -7.60
N CYS A 176 -7.56 5.99 -8.60
CA CYS A 176 -7.90 5.55 -9.95
C CYS A 176 -6.76 4.76 -10.60
N ILE A 177 -5.51 5.25 -10.51
CA ILE A 177 -4.33 4.54 -11.05
C ILE A 177 -4.19 3.17 -10.38
N GLN A 178 -4.27 3.10 -9.05
CA GLN A 178 -4.16 1.84 -8.32
C GLN A 178 -5.27 0.86 -8.70
N CYS A 179 -6.51 1.34 -8.87
CA CYS A 179 -7.63 0.54 -9.34
C CYS A 179 -7.40 0.01 -10.76
N CYS A 180 -7.00 0.87 -11.70
CA CYS A 180 -6.69 0.50 -13.09
C CYS A 180 -5.55 -0.52 -13.18
N LEU A 181 -4.47 -0.33 -12.44
CA LEU A 181 -3.34 -1.27 -12.41
C LEU A 181 -3.73 -2.62 -11.80
N SER A 182 -4.62 -2.61 -10.79
CA SER A 182 -5.14 -3.84 -10.20
C SER A 182 -6.02 -4.59 -11.18
N CYS A 183 -6.94 -3.89 -11.86
CA CYS A 183 -7.79 -4.46 -12.90
C CYS A 183 -6.98 -4.99 -14.09
N TYR A 184 -5.96 -4.26 -14.53
CA TYR A 184 -5.07 -4.72 -15.60
C TYR A 184 -4.35 -6.01 -15.23
N ARG A 185 -3.86 -6.13 -13.98
CA ARG A 185 -3.19 -7.35 -13.48
C ARG A 185 -4.14 -8.54 -13.38
N THR A 186 -5.41 -8.32 -13.02
CA THR A 186 -6.41 -9.41 -12.97
C THR A 186 -6.93 -9.79 -14.36
N CYS A 187 -7.07 -8.84 -15.27
CA CYS A 187 -7.60 -9.06 -16.63
C CYS A 187 -6.55 -9.56 -17.63
N ASN A 188 -5.26 -9.35 -17.36
CA ASN A 188 -4.16 -9.93 -18.13
C ASN A 188 -3.41 -10.98 -17.29
N PRO A 189 -4.06 -12.11 -16.91
CA PRO A 189 -3.32 -13.24 -16.40
C PRO A 189 -2.44 -13.69 -17.56
N ARG A 190 -1.12 -13.53 -17.42
CA ARG A 190 -0.16 -13.84 -18.49
C ARG A 190 -0.58 -15.12 -19.23
N ARG A 191 -0.83 -15.00 -20.54
CA ARG A 191 -0.67 -16.10 -21.50
C ARG A 191 0.71 -16.70 -21.22
N ASN A 192 0.77 -17.81 -20.48
CA ASN A 192 1.94 -18.67 -20.48
C ASN A 192 1.87 -19.47 -21.79
N PRO A 193 2.85 -19.37 -22.71
CA PRO A 193 3.10 -20.47 -23.63
C PRO A 193 3.56 -21.71 -22.85
#